data_AF-A0A8I1Q3U8-F1
#
_entry.id   AF-A0A8I1Q3U8-F1
#
_cell.length_a   1.000
_cell.length_b   1.000
_cell.length_c   1.000
_cell.angle_alpha   90.00
_cell.angle_beta   90.00
_cell.angle_gamma   90.00
#
_symmetry.space_group_name_H-M   'P 1'
#
loop_
_entity.id
_entity.type
_entity.pdbx_description
1 polymer ?
#
loop_
_entity_poly.entity_id
_entity_poly.type
_entity_poly.pdbx_seq_one_letter_code
_entity_poly.pdbx_strand_id
1 'polypeptide(L)'
;MLEILTVCTGNICRSPLAAQLLSARLADLDVTATSAGARAREGATMTPEAVQLAAHRGIPLGVSGAHRARYLTAAHLHAPVLVLAMAREHRREIVELDPTRLRTAFTIREFARLSADLTDDEVRSAAGAAGADPAARVAATIALVAGRRGLVLPLADPADDDVIDPFGRSMQTYERSAAELDPAVAAVARVFRLSLAGNTTVAD
;
A
#
# COMPACT_ATOMS: atom_id res chain seq x y z
N MET A 1 15.89 4.30 -4.48
CA MET A 1 14.47 4.60 -4.28
C MET A 1 13.64 3.33 -4.41
N LEU A 2 12.92 2.98 -3.35
CA LEU A 2 12.00 1.84 -3.30
C LEU A 2 10.60 2.29 -3.69
N GLU A 3 9.85 1.45 -4.41
CA GLU A 3 8.49 1.79 -4.87
C GLU A 3 7.42 0.88 -4.26
N ILE A 4 6.33 1.49 -3.81
CA ILE A 4 5.08 0.83 -3.42
C ILE A 4 4.02 1.19 -4.45
N LEU A 5 3.32 0.20 -5.01
CA LEU A 5 2.18 0.44 -5.91
C LEU A 5 0.86 0.11 -5.22
N THR A 6 -0.09 1.04 -5.21
CA THR A 6 -1.47 0.77 -4.77
C THR A 6 -2.42 0.58 -5.95
N VAL A 7 -3.38 -0.34 -5.84
CA VAL A 7 -4.27 -0.70 -6.97
C VAL A 7 -5.73 -0.79 -6.54
N CYS A 8 -6.62 -0.12 -7.27
CA CYS A 8 -8.07 -0.30 -7.16
C CYS A 8 -8.69 -0.41 -8.56
N THR A 9 -10.01 -0.26 -8.69
CA THR A 9 -10.69 -0.36 -9.99
C THR A 9 -10.38 0.84 -10.88
N GLY A 10 -10.84 2.04 -10.50
CA GLY A 10 -10.78 3.22 -11.35
C GLY A 10 -9.55 4.12 -11.16
N ASN A 11 -8.75 3.90 -10.11
CA ASN A 11 -7.63 4.76 -9.71
C ASN A 11 -8.01 6.24 -9.46
N ILE A 12 -9.20 6.47 -8.90
CA ILE A 12 -9.74 7.81 -8.61
C ILE A 12 -10.25 8.00 -7.17
N CYS A 13 -10.30 6.93 -6.36
CA CYS A 13 -10.77 6.98 -4.96
C CYS A 13 -9.75 6.34 -4.00
N ARG A 14 -9.82 5.01 -3.84
CA ARG A 14 -9.09 4.25 -2.81
C ARG A 14 -7.58 4.20 -3.02
N SER A 15 -7.11 3.74 -4.19
CA SER A 15 -5.68 3.62 -4.46
C SER A 15 -4.91 4.94 -4.46
N PRO A 16 -5.38 6.05 -5.09
CA PRO A 16 -4.65 7.31 -5.02
C PRO A 16 -4.61 7.90 -3.61
N LEU A 17 -5.69 7.78 -2.83
CA LEU A 17 -5.69 8.18 -1.42
C LEU A 17 -4.64 7.39 -0.64
N ALA A 18 -4.61 6.06 -0.77
CA ALA A 18 -3.62 5.22 -0.09
C ALA A 18 -2.17 5.59 -0.47
N ALA A 19 -1.89 5.84 -1.76
CA ALA A 19 -0.55 6.23 -2.22
C ALA A 19 -0.11 7.59 -1.66
N GLN A 20 -0.99 8.58 -1.61
CA GLN A 20 -0.69 9.89 -1.04
C GLN A 20 -0.42 9.81 0.46
N LEU A 21 -1.22 9.03 1.18
CA LEU A 21 -1.05 8.81 2.63
C LEU A 21 0.23 8.03 2.96
N LEU A 22 0.61 7.06 2.14
CA LEU A 22 1.87 6.33 2.26
C LEU A 22 3.06 7.25 1.97
N SER A 23 3.01 8.01 0.88
CA SER A 23 4.05 8.97 0.52
C SER A 23 4.29 10.00 1.62
N ALA A 24 3.21 10.55 2.20
CA ALA A 24 3.32 11.50 3.30
C ALA A 24 3.95 10.87 4.56
N ARG A 25 3.60 9.61 4.88
CA ARG A 25 4.14 8.90 6.05
C ARG A 25 5.56 8.39 5.89
N LEU A 26 6.09 8.35 4.67
CA LEU A 26 7.41 7.83 4.33
C LEU A 26 8.29 8.91 3.67
N ALA A 27 7.90 10.18 3.74
CA ALA A 27 8.57 11.30 3.06
C ALA A 27 10.01 11.53 3.50
N ASP A 28 10.37 11.08 4.71
CA ASP A 28 11.73 11.09 5.27
C ASP A 28 12.59 9.90 4.82
N LEU A 29 12.05 8.99 4.02
CA LEU A 29 12.72 7.79 3.52
C LEU A 29 12.79 7.82 1.99
N ASP A 30 13.75 7.09 1.41
CA ASP A 30 13.87 6.91 -0.05
C ASP A 30 12.82 5.89 -0.59
N VAL A 31 11.55 6.14 -0.27
CA VAL A 31 10.40 5.31 -0.61
C VAL A 31 9.32 6.18 -1.25
N THR A 32 8.88 5.79 -2.44
CA THR A 32 7.77 6.44 -3.15
C THR A 32 6.57 5.52 -3.24
N ALA A 33 5.37 6.07 -3.05
CA ALA A 33 4.14 5.34 -3.29
C ALA A 33 3.41 5.90 -4.51
N THR A 34 3.12 5.03 -5.47
CA THR A 34 2.40 5.34 -6.70
C THR A 34 1.08 4.55 -6.73
N SER A 35 0.17 4.87 -7.65
CA SER A 35 -1.13 4.18 -7.73
C SER A 35 -1.55 3.90 -9.16
N ALA A 36 -2.28 2.82 -9.40
CA ALA A 36 -2.85 2.47 -10.70
C ALA A 36 -4.26 1.87 -10.53
N GLY A 37 -4.94 1.62 -11.66
CA GLY A 37 -6.28 1.04 -11.65
C GLY A 37 -6.49 -0.03 -12.70
N ALA A 38 -7.06 -1.14 -12.25
CA ALA A 38 -7.46 -2.29 -13.06
C ALA A 38 -8.33 -1.96 -14.28
N ARG A 39 -9.16 -0.92 -14.15
CA ARG A 39 -10.11 -0.43 -15.17
C ARG A 39 -10.11 1.11 -15.18
N ALA A 40 -8.94 1.71 -14.96
CA ALA A 40 -8.82 3.16 -14.91
C ALA A 40 -9.10 3.80 -16.27
N ARG A 41 -9.72 4.98 -16.24
CA ARG A 41 -9.73 5.89 -17.38
C ARG A 41 -8.51 6.78 -17.29
N GLU A 42 -7.59 6.64 -18.24
CA GLU A 42 -6.34 7.39 -18.28
C GLU A 42 -6.58 8.90 -18.13
N GLY A 43 -5.82 9.55 -17.25
CA GLY A 43 -5.90 10.98 -16.99
C GLY A 43 -7.09 11.44 -16.14
N ALA A 44 -7.98 10.54 -15.67
CA ALA A 44 -9.07 10.94 -14.79
C ALA A 44 -8.55 11.50 -13.45
N THR A 45 -9.18 12.55 -12.94
CA THR A 45 -8.84 13.10 -11.63
C THR A 45 -9.41 12.24 -10.51
N MET A 46 -8.89 12.40 -9.29
CA MET A 46 -9.59 11.90 -8.10
C MET A 46 -11.00 12.48 -8.02
N THR A 47 -11.92 11.75 -7.39
CA THR A 47 -13.24 12.31 -7.09
C THR A 47 -13.12 13.43 -6.06
N PRO A 48 -14.01 14.43 -6.08
CA PRO A 48 -13.97 15.54 -5.12
C PRO A 48 -13.97 15.07 -3.66
N GLU A 49 -14.71 14.02 -3.35
CA GLU A 49 -14.80 13.40 -2.02
C GLU A 49 -13.45 12.81 -1.59
N ALA A 50 -12.75 12.11 -2.49
CA ALA A 50 -11.43 11.55 -2.21
C ALA A 50 -10.38 12.66 -2.03
N VAL A 51 -10.47 13.75 -2.80
CA VAL A 51 -9.62 14.94 -2.62
C VAL A 51 -9.87 15.59 -1.26
N GLN A 52 -11.14 15.75 -0.86
CA GLN A 52 -11.51 16.29 0.44
C GLN A 52 -10.98 15.42 1.58
N LEU A 53 -11.10 14.11 1.48
CA LEU A 53 -10.58 13.16 2.47
C LEU A 53 -9.05 13.19 2.58
N ALA A 54 -8.35 13.39 1.47
CA ALA A 54 -6.90 13.56 1.45
C ALA A 54 -6.51 14.86 2.17
N ALA A 55 -7.21 15.96 1.89
CA ALA A 55 -6.99 17.26 2.54
C ALA A 55 -7.22 17.19 4.06
N HIS A 56 -8.28 16.52 4.52
CA HIS A 56 -8.54 16.28 5.95
C HIS A 56 -7.43 15.47 6.63
N ARG A 57 -6.63 14.72 5.88
CA ARG A 57 -5.47 13.95 6.36
C ARG A 57 -4.14 14.67 6.15
N GLY A 58 -4.18 15.97 5.86
CA GLY A 58 -3.00 16.81 5.72
C GLY A 58 -2.31 16.74 4.35
N ILE A 59 -2.93 16.10 3.34
CA ILE A 59 -2.39 16.12 1.98
C ILE A 59 -2.75 17.46 1.32
N PRO A 60 -1.77 18.23 0.82
CA PRO A 60 -2.06 19.51 0.16
C PRO A 60 -2.96 19.34 -1.06
N LEU A 61 -3.90 20.26 -1.27
CA LEU A 61 -4.83 20.23 -2.43
C LEU A 61 -4.09 20.22 -3.78
N GLY A 62 -2.93 20.88 -3.86
CA GLY A 62 -2.09 20.85 -5.06
C GLY A 62 -1.54 19.45 -5.38
N VAL A 63 -1.35 18.60 -4.37
CA VAL A 63 -0.90 17.21 -4.53
C VAL A 63 -2.10 16.32 -4.88
N SER A 64 -3.15 16.35 -4.07
CA SER A 64 -4.32 15.49 -4.27
C SER A 64 -5.09 15.82 -5.56
N GLY A 65 -5.19 17.11 -5.92
CA GLY A 65 -5.82 17.56 -7.17
C GLY A 65 -4.97 17.36 -8.42
N ALA A 66 -3.65 17.20 -8.27
CA ALA A 66 -2.75 16.88 -9.39
C ALA A 66 -2.78 15.40 -9.78
N HIS A 67 -3.38 14.52 -8.97
CA HIS A 67 -3.48 13.10 -9.31
C HIS A 67 -4.15 12.88 -10.67
N ARG A 68 -3.59 11.95 -11.44
CA ARG A 68 -4.14 11.50 -12.72
C ARG A 68 -4.14 9.97 -12.72
N ALA A 69 -5.31 9.41 -12.98
CA ALA A 69 -5.53 7.98 -13.02
C ALA A 69 -4.73 7.35 -14.17
N ARG A 70 -4.16 6.18 -13.90
CA ARG A 70 -3.46 5.38 -14.91
C ARG A 70 -3.93 3.93 -14.92
N TYR A 71 -4.04 3.35 -16.10
CA TYR A 71 -4.43 1.97 -16.30
C TYR A 71 -3.32 1.01 -15.85
N LEU A 72 -3.67 -0.01 -15.08
CA LEU A 72 -2.71 -1.01 -14.62
C LEU A 72 -2.24 -1.86 -15.80
N THR A 73 -0.92 -2.03 -15.92
CA THR A 73 -0.28 -2.86 -16.95
C THR A 73 0.82 -3.68 -16.29
N ALA A 74 1.28 -4.74 -16.96
CA ALA A 74 2.40 -5.54 -16.47
C ALA A 74 3.68 -4.70 -16.27
N ALA A 75 3.89 -3.64 -17.05
CA ALA A 75 5.05 -2.76 -16.90
C ALA A 75 5.04 -2.02 -15.54
N HIS A 76 3.86 -1.62 -15.06
CA HIS A 76 3.71 -1.01 -13.72
C HIS A 76 4.05 -1.98 -12.59
N LEU A 77 4.03 -3.29 -12.87
CA LEU A 77 4.37 -4.33 -11.91
C LEU A 77 5.84 -4.70 -11.96
N HIS A 78 6.74 -3.99 -12.66
CA HIS A 78 8.16 -4.36 -12.67
C HIS A 78 8.96 -3.77 -11.49
N ALA A 79 8.84 -2.46 -11.27
CA ALA A 79 9.64 -1.73 -10.30
C ALA A 79 9.21 -1.88 -8.81
N PRO A 80 7.92 -1.96 -8.46
CA PRO A 80 7.51 -1.94 -7.06
C PRO A 80 8.07 -3.12 -6.26
N VAL A 81 8.55 -2.87 -5.04
CA VAL A 81 8.93 -3.93 -4.09
C VAL A 81 7.71 -4.52 -3.38
N LEU A 82 6.61 -3.76 -3.32
CA LEU A 82 5.34 -4.14 -2.73
C LEU A 82 4.17 -3.63 -3.58
N VAL A 83 3.17 -4.48 -3.80
CA VAL A 83 1.91 -4.12 -4.47
C VAL A 83 0.73 -4.31 -3.51
N LEU A 84 -0.05 -3.25 -3.30
CA LEU A 84 -1.15 -3.18 -2.35
C LEU A 84 -2.48 -2.98 -3.09
N ALA A 85 -3.25 -4.06 -3.19
CA ALA A 85 -4.60 -4.05 -3.70
C ALA A 85 -5.59 -3.48 -2.67
N MET A 86 -6.60 -2.76 -3.14
CA MET A 86 -7.70 -2.29 -2.29
C MET A 86 -8.75 -3.37 -2.01
N ALA A 87 -8.77 -4.45 -2.80
CA ALA A 87 -9.65 -5.59 -2.59
C ALA A 87 -9.08 -6.83 -3.29
N ARG A 88 -9.53 -8.02 -2.91
CA ARG A 88 -9.01 -9.31 -3.36
C ARG A 88 -9.11 -9.50 -4.86
N GLU A 89 -10.16 -8.98 -5.50
CA GLU A 89 -10.29 -8.99 -6.96
C GLU A 89 -9.15 -8.21 -7.63
N HIS A 90 -8.71 -7.08 -7.06
CA HIS A 90 -7.56 -6.34 -7.58
C HIS A 90 -6.26 -7.13 -7.37
N ARG A 91 -6.11 -7.79 -6.22
CA ARG A 91 -4.95 -8.67 -5.96
C ARG A 91 -4.90 -9.82 -6.97
N ARG A 92 -6.05 -10.42 -7.27
CA ARG A 92 -6.18 -11.45 -8.28
C ARG A 92 -5.75 -10.93 -9.65
N GLU A 93 -6.28 -9.79 -10.09
CA GLU A 93 -5.93 -9.19 -11.38
C GLU A 93 -4.42 -8.84 -11.47
N ILE A 94 -3.80 -8.38 -10.38
CA ILE A 94 -2.34 -8.17 -10.31
C ILE A 94 -1.57 -9.47 -10.56
N VAL A 95 -1.96 -10.56 -9.90
CA VAL A 95 -1.27 -11.86 -10.02
C VAL A 95 -1.56 -12.53 -11.37
N GLU A 96 -2.74 -12.30 -11.96
CA GLU A 96 -3.06 -12.74 -13.32
C GLU A 96 -2.21 -11.99 -14.37
N LEU A 97 -1.93 -10.70 -14.15
CA LEU A 97 -1.03 -9.90 -14.99
C LEU A 97 0.45 -10.29 -14.82
N ASP A 98 0.89 -10.55 -13.60
CA ASP A 98 2.25 -10.97 -13.28
C ASP A 98 2.27 -11.98 -12.11
N PRO A 99 2.37 -13.29 -12.40
CA PRO A 99 2.39 -14.34 -11.38
C PRO A 99 3.56 -14.23 -10.38
N THR A 100 4.66 -13.56 -10.74
CA THR A 100 5.81 -13.38 -9.83
C THR A 100 5.44 -12.53 -8.61
N ARG A 101 4.35 -11.75 -8.69
CA ARG A 101 3.83 -10.92 -7.63
C ARG A 101 3.06 -11.66 -6.56
N LEU A 102 2.87 -12.98 -6.66
CA LEU A 102 2.11 -13.77 -5.67
C LEU A 102 2.53 -13.53 -4.20
N ARG A 103 3.85 -13.39 -3.96
CA ARG A 103 4.42 -13.18 -2.63
C ARG A 103 4.57 -11.71 -2.22
N THR A 104 4.48 -10.78 -3.16
CA THR A 104 4.67 -9.34 -2.94
C THR A 104 3.42 -8.52 -3.23
N ALA A 105 2.32 -9.16 -3.62
CA ALA A 105 0.99 -8.58 -3.72
C ALA A 105 0.11 -9.02 -2.54
N PHE A 106 -0.51 -8.03 -1.91
CA PHE A 106 -1.43 -8.20 -0.77
C PHE A 106 -2.65 -7.32 -1.00
N THR A 107 -3.79 -7.63 -0.37
CA THR A 107 -4.69 -6.50 -0.07
C THR A 107 -4.07 -5.66 1.05
N ILE A 108 -4.35 -4.36 1.08
CA ILE A 108 -3.72 -3.50 2.08
C ILE A 108 -4.12 -3.88 3.51
N ARG A 109 -5.35 -4.35 3.71
CA ARG A 109 -5.84 -4.82 5.01
C ARG A 109 -5.30 -6.21 5.36
N GLU A 110 -5.12 -7.10 4.38
CA GLU A 110 -4.41 -8.37 4.57
C GLU A 110 -2.99 -8.11 5.07
N PHE A 111 -2.24 -7.21 4.42
CA PHE A 111 -0.88 -6.86 4.85
C PHE A 111 -0.86 -6.36 6.29
N ALA A 112 -1.77 -5.43 6.63
CA ALA A 112 -1.90 -4.89 7.98
C ALA A 112 -2.16 -5.99 9.01
N ARG A 113 -3.13 -6.87 8.75
CA ARG A 113 -3.49 -8.01 9.60
C ARG A 113 -2.34 -8.99 9.79
N LEU A 114 -1.65 -9.37 8.71
CA LEU A 114 -0.51 -10.30 8.78
C LEU A 114 0.68 -9.71 9.54
N SER A 115 0.84 -8.38 9.54
CA SER A 115 1.90 -7.68 10.26
C SER A 115 1.56 -7.30 11.71
N ALA A 116 0.30 -7.46 12.13
CA ALA A 116 -0.20 -6.97 13.41
C ALA A 116 0.50 -7.62 14.62
N ASP A 117 0.73 -8.94 14.55
CA ASP A 117 1.36 -9.71 15.64
C ASP A 117 2.89 -9.71 15.55
N LEU A 118 3.48 -9.12 14.50
CA LEU A 118 4.94 -9.03 14.39
C LEU A 118 5.43 -7.94 15.33
N THR A 119 6.30 -8.31 16.25
CA THR A 119 7.03 -7.37 17.11
C THR A 119 7.98 -6.52 16.27
N ASP A 120 8.32 -5.34 16.76
CA ASP A 120 9.30 -4.48 16.06
C ASP A 120 10.67 -5.19 15.91
N ASP A 121 11.07 -5.98 16.90
CA ASP A 121 12.35 -6.68 16.90
C ASP A 121 12.39 -7.83 15.89
N GLU A 122 11.29 -8.54 15.67
CA GLU A 122 11.18 -9.51 14.58
C GLU A 122 11.37 -8.85 13.22
N VAL A 123 10.75 -7.68 12.99
CA VAL A 123 10.90 -6.93 11.74
C VAL A 123 12.34 -6.43 11.57
N ARG A 124 12.94 -5.83 12.61
CA ARG A 124 14.33 -5.35 12.57
C ARG A 124 15.33 -6.49 12.39
N SER A 125 15.11 -7.64 13.04
CA SER A 125 15.96 -8.82 12.94
C SER A 125 15.95 -9.39 11.52
N ALA A 126 14.76 -9.55 10.92
CA ALA A 126 14.64 -9.99 9.53
C ALA A 126 15.32 -9.03 8.55
N ALA A 127 15.18 -7.72 8.76
CA ALA A 127 15.89 -6.72 7.96
C ALA A 127 17.41 -6.79 8.18
N GLY A 128 17.88 -6.86 9.43
CA GLY A 128 19.30 -6.94 9.77
C GLY A 128 20.00 -8.16 9.18
N ALA A 129 19.33 -9.32 9.17
CA ALA A 129 19.84 -10.55 8.57
C ALA A 129 20.06 -10.44 7.04
N ALA A 130 19.36 -9.53 6.36
CA ALA A 130 19.53 -9.28 4.93
C ALA A 130 20.68 -8.30 4.60
N GLY A 131 21.38 -7.78 5.61
CA GLY A 131 22.53 -6.88 5.44
C GLY A 131 22.15 -5.41 5.31
N ALA A 132 22.99 -4.66 4.56
CA ALA A 132 22.92 -3.20 4.46
C ALA A 132 22.13 -2.68 3.24
N ASP A 133 21.84 -3.53 2.26
CA ASP A 133 21.09 -3.12 1.07
C ASP A 133 19.61 -2.84 1.42
N PRO A 134 19.10 -1.61 1.25
CA PRO A 134 17.71 -1.26 1.56
C PRO A 134 16.67 -2.16 0.87
N ALA A 135 16.93 -2.56 -0.37
CA ALA A 135 16.00 -3.39 -1.14
C ALA A 135 15.93 -4.80 -0.56
N ALA A 136 17.07 -5.44 -0.28
CA ALA A 136 17.14 -6.74 0.38
C ALA A 136 16.47 -6.73 1.76
N ARG A 137 16.69 -5.66 2.55
CA ARG A 137 16.07 -5.49 3.88
C ARG A 137 14.55 -5.44 3.80
N VAL A 138 14.00 -4.63 2.90
CA VAL A 138 12.55 -4.54 2.69
C VAL A 138 11.99 -5.86 2.16
N ALA A 139 12.67 -6.49 1.18
CA ALA A 139 12.26 -7.79 0.65
C ALA A 139 12.20 -8.88 1.74
N ALA A 140 13.17 -8.91 2.65
CA ALA A 140 13.18 -9.86 3.78
C ALA A 140 11.99 -9.62 4.73
N THR A 141 11.67 -8.37 5.04
CA THR A 141 10.51 -8.06 5.89
C THR A 141 9.16 -8.35 5.21
N ILE A 142 9.05 -8.13 3.90
CA ILE A 142 7.86 -8.54 3.13
C ILE A 142 7.73 -10.06 3.12
N ALA A 143 8.85 -10.79 2.97
CA ALA A 143 8.86 -12.24 3.04
C ALA A 143 8.44 -12.76 4.42
N LEU A 144 8.87 -12.09 5.51
CA LEU A 144 8.41 -12.37 6.87
C LEU A 144 6.88 -12.21 6.98
N VAL A 145 6.32 -11.09 6.51
CA VAL A 145 4.86 -10.86 6.49
C VAL A 145 4.15 -11.91 5.63
N ALA A 146 4.67 -12.22 4.44
CA ALA A 146 4.11 -13.25 3.57
C ALA A 146 4.07 -14.64 4.24
N GLY A 147 5.10 -14.97 5.03
CA GLY A 147 5.20 -16.21 5.79
C GLY A 147 4.10 -16.36 6.85
N ARG A 148 3.46 -15.26 7.28
CA ARG A 148 2.35 -15.29 8.24
C ARG A 148 1.04 -15.80 7.66
N ARG A 149 0.90 -15.87 6.32
CA ARG A 149 -0.32 -16.39 5.66
C ARG A 149 -0.74 -17.79 6.10
N GLY A 150 0.23 -18.63 6.50
CA GLY A 150 -0.04 -19.99 7.00
C GLY A 150 -0.19 -20.11 8.53
N LEU A 151 -0.04 -18.99 9.26
CA LEU A 151 -0.01 -18.97 10.73
C LEU A 151 -1.16 -18.18 11.34
N VAL A 152 -1.68 -17.18 10.61
CA VAL A 152 -2.82 -16.38 11.04
C VAL A 152 -4.11 -17.06 10.59
N LEU A 153 -5.06 -17.21 11.52
CA LEU A 153 -6.35 -17.79 11.20
C LEU A 153 -7.03 -17.01 10.06
N PRO A 154 -7.68 -17.70 9.11
CA PRO A 154 -8.47 -17.03 8.09
C PRO A 154 -9.59 -16.23 8.75
N LEU A 155 -9.94 -15.09 8.14
CA LEU A 155 -11.08 -14.29 8.58
C LEU A 155 -12.38 -15.08 8.44
N ALA A 156 -13.33 -14.77 9.31
CA ALA A 156 -14.68 -15.33 9.21
C ALA A 156 -15.35 -14.90 7.89
N ASP A 157 -15.18 -13.64 7.52
CA ASP A 157 -15.48 -13.14 6.17
C ASP A 157 -14.19 -12.71 5.47
N PRO A 158 -13.77 -13.39 4.40
CA PRO A 158 -12.65 -12.96 3.57
C PRO A 158 -12.77 -11.53 3.00
N ALA A 159 -13.98 -10.96 2.90
CA ALA A 159 -14.20 -9.57 2.48
C ALA A 159 -13.73 -8.54 3.51
N ASP A 160 -13.47 -8.95 4.76
CA ASP A 160 -12.88 -8.08 5.78
C ASP A 160 -11.44 -7.65 5.45
N ASP A 161 -10.78 -8.30 4.47
CA ASP A 161 -9.51 -7.87 3.89
C ASP A 161 -9.68 -6.87 2.72
N ASP A 162 -10.91 -6.55 2.33
CA ASP A 162 -11.23 -5.58 1.28
C ASP A 162 -11.50 -4.19 1.89
N VAL A 163 -11.13 -3.14 1.16
CA VAL A 163 -11.51 -1.75 1.46
C VAL A 163 -12.78 -1.44 0.69
N ILE A 164 -13.84 -1.06 1.42
CA ILE A 164 -15.16 -0.77 0.84
C ILE A 164 -15.03 0.24 -0.29
N ASP A 165 -15.66 -0.04 -1.45
CA ASP A 165 -15.64 0.86 -2.60
C ASP A 165 -16.63 2.02 -2.41
N PRO A 166 -16.17 3.28 -2.31
CA PRO A 166 -17.06 4.39 -2.07
C PRO A 166 -17.57 5.04 -3.36
N PHE A 167 -17.07 4.65 -4.54
CA PHE A 167 -17.36 5.35 -5.79
C PHE A 167 -18.86 5.40 -6.10
N GLY A 168 -19.39 6.61 -6.34
CA GLY A 168 -20.81 6.86 -6.60
C GLY A 168 -21.72 6.65 -5.38
N ARG A 169 -21.16 6.59 -4.16
CA ARG A 169 -21.89 6.42 -2.90
C ARG A 169 -21.83 7.71 -2.07
N SER A 170 -22.45 7.68 -0.89
CA SER A 170 -22.50 8.83 0.02
C SER A 170 -21.12 9.18 0.61
N MET A 171 -20.95 10.44 1.05
CA MET A 171 -19.76 10.87 1.80
C MET A 171 -19.46 9.99 3.02
N GLN A 172 -20.49 9.49 3.70
CA GLN A 172 -20.32 8.55 4.81
C GLN A 172 -19.62 7.24 4.36
N THR A 173 -19.88 6.77 3.14
CA THR A 173 -19.21 5.58 2.60
C THR A 173 -17.75 5.88 2.25
N TYR A 174 -17.48 7.08 1.73
CA TYR A 174 -16.12 7.60 1.54
C TYR A 174 -15.34 7.65 2.87
N GLU A 175 -15.94 8.20 3.92
CA GLU A 175 -15.34 8.26 5.26
C GLU A 175 -15.06 6.88 5.82
N ARG A 176 -16.00 5.93 5.69
CA ARG A 176 -15.79 4.53 6.08
C ARG A 176 -14.62 3.90 5.33
N SER A 177 -14.58 4.06 4.00
CA SER A 177 -13.47 3.59 3.15
C SER A 177 -12.12 4.13 3.62
N ALA A 178 -12.07 5.42 3.96
CA ALA A 178 -10.86 6.05 4.43
C ALA A 178 -10.47 5.61 5.86
N ALA A 179 -11.43 5.42 6.76
CA ALA A 179 -11.21 4.87 8.10
C ALA A 179 -10.69 3.41 8.06
N GLU A 180 -11.08 2.63 7.05
CA GLU A 180 -10.55 1.30 6.79
C GLU A 180 -9.11 1.34 6.25
N LEU A 181 -8.73 2.41 5.53
CA LEU A 181 -7.38 2.61 4.98
C LEU A 181 -6.36 3.08 6.02
N ASP A 182 -6.75 4.00 6.92
CA ASP A 182 -5.83 4.65 7.85
C ASP A 182 -4.97 3.69 8.69
N PRO A 183 -5.53 2.69 9.40
CA PRO A 183 -4.71 1.74 10.16
C PRO A 183 -3.86 0.86 9.25
N ALA A 184 -4.36 0.50 8.07
CA ALA A 184 -3.64 -0.34 7.12
C ALA A 184 -2.42 0.38 6.52
N VAL A 185 -2.59 1.65 6.17
CA VAL A 185 -1.49 2.54 5.73
C VAL A 185 -0.47 2.74 6.86
N ALA A 186 -0.92 2.90 8.11
CA ALA A 186 -0.01 3.01 9.26
C ALA A 186 0.81 1.73 9.47
N ALA A 187 0.21 0.55 9.31
CA ALA A 187 0.90 -0.73 9.43
C ALA A 187 1.99 -0.91 8.35
N VAL A 188 1.67 -0.59 7.09
CA VAL A 188 2.65 -0.60 5.99
C VAL A 188 3.79 0.36 6.29
N ALA A 189 3.50 1.60 6.70
CA ALA A 189 4.51 2.59 7.01
C ALA A 189 5.41 2.16 8.18
N ARG A 190 4.83 1.55 9.23
CA ARG A 190 5.59 0.98 10.35
C ARG A 190 6.59 -0.07 9.85
N VAL A 191 6.15 -1.04 9.05
CA VAL A 191 7.04 -2.09 8.54
C VAL A 191 8.20 -1.48 7.76
N PHE A 192 7.93 -0.57 6.81
CA PHE A 192 8.99 0.07 6.02
C PHE A 192 9.99 0.87 6.86
N ARG A 193 9.51 1.64 7.85
CA ARG A 193 10.38 2.39 8.77
C ARG A 193 11.30 1.45 9.54
N LEU A 194 10.77 0.35 10.08
CA LEU A 194 11.56 -0.64 10.82
C LEU A 194 12.56 -1.37 9.91
N SER A 195 12.17 -1.70 8.68
CA SER A 195 13.07 -2.32 7.70
C SER A 195 14.27 -1.44 7.38
N LEU A 196 14.07 -0.11 7.35
CA LEU A 196 15.08 0.86 6.92
C LEU A 196 15.83 1.56 8.07
N ALA A 197 15.45 1.36 9.32
CA ALA A 197 16.02 2.02 10.51
C ALA A 197 17.52 1.73 10.78
N GLY A 198 18.16 0.83 10.03
CA GLY A 198 19.59 0.50 10.16
C GLY A 198 20.54 1.27 9.23
N ASN A 199 20.02 2.06 8.28
CA ASN A 199 20.83 2.76 7.27
C ASN A 199 21.06 4.25 7.56
N THR A 200 20.70 4.73 8.75
CA THR A 200 21.06 6.08 9.18
C THR A 200 22.52 6.07 9.65
N THR A 201 23.45 5.95 8.71
CA THR A 201 24.83 6.38 8.95
C THR A 201 24.78 7.87 9.24
N VAL A 202 25.06 8.22 10.50
CA VAL A 202 25.43 9.56 10.94
C VAL A 202 26.57 10.00 10.01
N ALA A 203 26.29 10.99 9.16
CA ALA A 203 27.35 11.74 8.48
C ALA A 203 27.88 12.73 9.52
N ASP A 204 28.99 12.36 10.16
CA ASP A 204 29.89 13.30 10.84
C ASP A 204 30.73 14.07 9.82
#